data_AF-A0A842Q8A2-F1
#
_entry.id   AF-A0A842Q8A2-F1
#
_cell.length_a   1.000
_cell.length_b   1.000
_cell.length_c   1.000
_cell.angle_alpha   90.00
_cell.angle_beta   90.00
_cell.angle_gamma   90.00
#
_symmetry.space_group_name_H-M   'P 1'
#
loop_
_entity.id
_entity.type
_entity.pdbx_description
1 polymer ?
#
loop_
_entity_poly.entity_id
_entity_poly.type
_entity_poly.pdbx_seq_one_letter_code
_entity_poly.pdbx_strand_id
1 'polypeptide(L)'
;MGFFTERKNRKYIPIILSMELVIFVFLLSYFTLINLRDFGRSAFGLVAILAFFFLFLGIILIILTLKQKIKGRLKILLLLTGLSAICPLIFSILHNLFYALAVVFQDITLLRYLMEFLHGFSFLISLIGGPIGFLIGIIGSIMLLFKEKKS
;
A
#
# COMPACT_ATOMS: atom_id res chain seq x y z
N MET A 1 6.69 -14.25 -30.57
CA MET A 1 6.48 -14.92 -29.27
C MET A 1 5.94 -14.01 -28.15
N GLY A 2 6.08 -12.67 -28.21
CA GLY A 2 5.61 -11.77 -27.13
C GLY A 2 4.09 -11.49 -27.04
N PHE A 3 3.29 -11.77 -28.07
CA PHE A 3 1.86 -11.41 -28.10
C PHE A 3 0.97 -12.37 -27.26
N PHE A 4 1.40 -13.62 -27.08
CA PHE A 4 0.67 -14.61 -26.29
C PHE A 4 0.90 -14.44 -24.77
N THR A 5 2.08 -13.95 -24.37
CA THR A 5 2.41 -13.65 -22.97
C THR A 5 1.66 -12.43 -22.44
N GLU A 6 1.45 -11.40 -23.26
CA GLU A 6 0.73 -10.18 -22.84
C GLU A 6 -0.75 -10.46 -22.54
N ARG A 7 -1.43 -11.28 -23.34
CA ARG A 7 -2.84 -11.64 -23.09
C ARG A 7 -3.03 -12.55 -21.87
N LYS A 8 -2.07 -13.45 -21.61
CA LYS A 8 -2.09 -14.34 -20.43
C LYS A 8 -2.00 -13.56 -19.12
N ASN A 9 -1.19 -12.50 -19.09
CA ASN A 9 -0.91 -11.77 -17.86
C ASN A 9 -2.04 -10.84 -17.39
N ARG A 10 -2.93 -10.39 -18.29
CA ARG A 10 -4.12 -9.60 -17.91
C ARG A 10 -5.05 -10.34 -16.97
N LYS A 11 -5.08 -11.68 -17.01
CA LYS A 11 -5.89 -12.50 -16.12
C LYS A 11 -5.43 -12.43 -14.66
N TYR A 12 -4.16 -12.11 -14.40
CA TYR A 12 -3.62 -12.04 -13.04
C TYR A 12 -3.95 -10.73 -12.32
N ILE A 13 -4.24 -9.65 -13.04
CA ILE A 13 -4.59 -8.35 -12.44
C ILE A 13 -5.79 -8.44 -11.49
N PRO A 14 -6.97 -8.96 -11.91
CA PRO A 14 -8.10 -9.07 -10.98
C PRO A 14 -7.83 -10.01 -9.81
N ILE A 15 -6.98 -11.02 -9.99
CA ILE A 15 -6.58 -11.93 -8.91
C ILE A 15 -5.75 -11.17 -7.87
N ILE A 16 -4.72 -10.43 -8.32
CA ILE A 16 -3.87 -9.62 -7.45
C ILE A 16 -4.69 -8.56 -6.71
N LEU A 17 -5.56 -7.83 -7.41
CA LEU A 17 -6.46 -6.85 -6.77
C LEU A 17 -7.34 -7.51 -5.69
N SER A 18 -7.88 -8.70 -5.97
CA SER A 18 -8.70 -9.41 -4.98
C SER A 18 -7.89 -9.83 -3.75
N MET A 19 -6.66 -10.31 -3.96
CA MET A 19 -5.75 -10.67 -2.86
C MET A 19 -5.35 -9.44 -2.03
N GLU A 20 -5.00 -8.33 -2.68
CA GLU A 20 -4.70 -7.07 -2.01
C GLU A 20 -5.89 -6.55 -1.21
N LEU A 21 -7.11 -6.62 -1.76
CA LEU A 21 -8.32 -6.20 -1.04
C LEU A 21 -8.53 -7.03 0.22
N VAL A 22 -8.39 -8.35 0.12
CA VAL A 22 -8.55 -9.26 1.27
C VAL A 22 -7.52 -8.93 2.34
N ILE A 23 -6.25 -8.80 1.98
CA ILE A 23 -5.18 -8.45 2.92
C ILE A 23 -5.44 -7.08 3.54
N PHE A 24 -5.84 -6.08 2.75
CA PHE A 24 -6.17 -4.75 3.24
C PHE A 24 -7.29 -4.77 4.27
N VAL A 25 -8.35 -5.55 4.06
CA VAL A 25 -9.44 -5.71 5.03
C VAL A 25 -8.96 -6.36 6.32
N PHE A 26 -8.08 -7.37 6.24
CA PHE A 26 -7.46 -7.97 7.44
C PHE A 26 -6.55 -6.99 8.19
N LEU A 27 -5.77 -6.18 7.48
CA LEU A 27 -4.93 -5.15 8.10
C LEU A 27 -5.79 -4.07 8.77
N LEU A 28 -6.83 -3.59 8.08
CA LEU A 28 -7.73 -2.57 8.61
C LEU A 28 -8.50 -3.09 9.84
N SER A 29 -8.99 -4.33 9.80
CA SER A 29 -9.70 -4.93 10.94
C SER A 29 -8.81 -5.05 12.17
N TYR A 30 -7.54 -5.44 12.00
CA TYR A 30 -6.57 -5.44 13.10
C TYR A 30 -6.45 -4.07 13.79
N PHE A 31 -6.32 -2.98 13.01
CA PHE A 31 -6.24 -1.63 13.58
C PHE A 31 -7.51 -1.20 14.30
N THR A 32 -8.69 -1.65 13.87
CA THR A 32 -9.95 -1.37 14.59
C THR A 32 -10.11 -2.17 15.88
N LEU A 33 -9.51 -3.37 15.95
CA LEU A 33 -9.63 -4.30 17.07
C LEU A 33 -8.47 -4.18 18.08
N ILE A 34 -7.48 -3.34 17.81
CA ILE A 34 -6.26 -3.20 18.62
C ILE A 34 -6.53 -2.81 20.09
N ASN A 35 -7.69 -2.21 20.38
CA ASN A 35 -8.12 -1.84 21.73
C ASN A 35 -8.47 -3.04 22.62
N LEU A 36 -8.56 -4.25 22.08
CA LEU A 36 -8.70 -5.48 22.85
C LEU A 36 -7.32 -5.87 23.40
N ARG A 37 -7.08 -5.51 24.68
CA ARG A 37 -5.78 -5.42 25.38
C ARG A 37 -4.79 -6.58 25.15
N ASP A 38 -5.27 -7.81 24.93
CA ASP A 38 -4.42 -9.00 24.75
C ASP A 38 -4.21 -9.39 23.28
N PHE A 39 -5.10 -8.97 22.36
CA PHE A 39 -5.07 -9.38 20.95
C PHE A 39 -4.00 -8.64 20.14
N GLY A 40 -3.76 -7.36 20.45
CA GLY A 40 -2.83 -6.51 19.69
C GLY A 40 -1.40 -7.05 19.69
N ARG A 41 -0.90 -7.52 20.84
CA ARG A 41 0.48 -8.05 20.94
C ARG A 41 0.65 -9.40 20.26
N SER A 42 -0.32 -10.30 20.39
CA SER A 42 -0.22 -11.65 19.80
C SER A 42 -0.33 -11.63 18.28
N ALA A 43 -1.14 -10.74 17.72
CA ALA A 43 -1.38 -10.68 16.28
C ALA A 43 -0.35 -9.82 15.52
N PHE A 44 0.51 -9.05 16.21
CA PHE A 44 1.45 -8.14 15.56
C PHE A 44 2.38 -8.82 14.54
N GLY A 45 2.91 -10.01 14.85
CA GLY A 45 3.76 -10.76 13.92
C GLY A 45 3.03 -11.15 12.63
N LEU A 46 1.77 -11.57 12.73
CA LEU A 46 0.94 -11.89 11.56
C LEU A 46 0.64 -10.64 10.73
N VAL A 47 0.37 -9.51 11.38
CA VAL A 47 0.13 -8.22 10.71
C VAL A 47 1.37 -7.77 9.93
N ALA A 48 2.55 -7.91 10.52
CA ALA A 48 3.81 -7.59 9.84
C ALA A 48 4.02 -8.46 8.58
N ILE A 49 3.73 -9.76 8.68
CA ILE A 49 3.80 -10.68 7.53
C ILE A 49 2.79 -10.26 6.46
N LEU A 50 1.53 -10.00 6.84
CA LEU A 50 0.49 -9.55 5.90
C LEU A 50 0.86 -8.22 5.22
N ALA A 51 1.40 -7.26 5.97
CA ALA A 51 1.86 -5.99 5.43
C ALA A 51 3.01 -6.17 4.42
N PHE A 52 3.91 -7.13 4.67
CA PHE A 52 4.96 -7.49 3.73
C PHE A 52 4.35 -8.05 2.44
N PHE A 53 3.45 -9.04 2.52
CA PHE A 53 2.74 -9.56 1.34
C PHE A 53 1.99 -8.48 0.57
N PHE A 54 1.34 -7.55 1.27
CA PHE A 54 0.65 -6.42 0.68
C PHE A 54 1.60 -5.53 -0.16
N LEU A 55 2.78 -5.22 0.38
CA LEU A 55 3.82 -4.50 -0.36
C LEU A 55 4.27 -5.27 -1.61
N PHE A 56 4.54 -6.57 -1.49
CA PHE A 56 5.00 -7.37 -2.64
C PHE A 56 3.96 -7.44 -3.75
N LEU A 57 2.68 -7.63 -3.39
CA LEU A 57 1.58 -7.61 -4.34
C LEU A 57 1.48 -6.23 -5.03
N GLY A 58 1.64 -5.13 -4.29
CA GLY A 58 1.65 -3.78 -4.85
C GLY A 58 2.77 -3.57 -5.87
N ILE A 59 3.98 -4.03 -5.56
CA ILE A 59 5.13 -3.99 -6.50
C ILE A 59 4.83 -4.83 -7.75
N ILE A 60 4.33 -6.04 -7.58
CA ILE A 60 3.96 -6.93 -8.70
C ILE A 60 2.89 -6.26 -9.57
N LEU A 61 1.88 -5.63 -8.96
CA LEU A 61 0.81 -4.92 -9.65
C LEU A 61 1.36 -3.77 -10.50
N ILE A 62 2.27 -2.96 -9.96
CA ILE A 62 2.95 -1.88 -10.71
C ILE A 62 3.72 -2.45 -11.90
N ILE A 63 4.54 -3.48 -11.66
CA ILE A 63 5.35 -4.11 -12.72
C ILE A 63 4.44 -4.66 -13.83
N LEU A 64 3.37 -5.36 -13.48
CA LEU A 64 2.42 -5.90 -14.46
C LEU A 64 1.71 -4.78 -15.22
N THR A 65 1.30 -3.72 -14.54
CA THR A 65 0.63 -2.57 -15.17
C THR A 65 1.52 -1.90 -16.22
N LEU A 66 2.80 -1.73 -15.91
CA LEU A 66 3.78 -1.15 -16.84
C LEU A 66 4.13 -2.12 -17.98
N LYS A 67 4.35 -3.42 -17.69
CA LYS A 67 4.70 -4.43 -18.69
C LYS A 67 3.58 -4.70 -19.68
N GLN A 68 2.32 -4.69 -19.23
CA GLN A 68 1.16 -4.98 -20.09
C GLN A 68 0.69 -3.77 -20.90
N LYS A 69 1.44 -2.65 -20.88
CA LYS A 69 1.16 -1.42 -21.63
C LYS A 69 -0.29 -0.97 -21.46
N ILE A 70 -0.86 -1.13 -20.26
CA ILE A 70 -2.21 -0.66 -19.95
C ILE A 70 -2.23 0.86 -20.15
N LYS A 71 -3.26 1.36 -20.83
CA LYS A 71 -3.40 2.79 -21.16
C LYS A 71 -4.62 3.39 -20.49
N GLY A 72 -4.67 4.72 -20.47
CA GLY A 72 -5.81 5.48 -19.99
C GLY A 72 -6.00 5.42 -18.47
N ARG A 73 -7.25 5.61 -18.04
CA ARG A 73 -7.61 5.74 -16.62
C ARG A 73 -7.33 4.48 -15.80
N LEU A 74 -7.49 3.30 -16.38
CA LEU A 74 -7.20 2.04 -15.69
C LEU A 74 -5.73 1.94 -15.28
N LYS A 75 -4.79 2.41 -16.12
CA LYS A 75 -3.36 2.45 -15.77
C LYS A 75 -3.12 3.29 -14.51
N ILE A 76 -3.70 4.49 -14.47
CA ILE A 76 -3.52 5.42 -13.35
C ILE A 76 -4.06 4.80 -12.06
N LEU A 77 -5.23 4.18 -12.11
CA LEU A 77 -5.85 3.54 -10.95
C LEU A 77 -5.05 2.33 -10.46
N LEU A 78 -4.57 1.46 -11.35
CA LEU A 78 -3.73 0.32 -10.96
C LEU A 78 -2.39 0.76 -10.35
N LEU A 79 -1.78 1.82 -10.89
CA LEU A 79 -0.57 2.41 -10.30
C LEU A 79 -0.87 3.03 -8.94
N LEU A 80 -2.00 3.74 -8.80
CA LEU A 80 -2.42 4.31 -7.52
C LEU A 80 -2.63 3.20 -6.48
N THR A 81 -3.32 2.11 -6.82
CA THR A 81 -3.50 0.94 -5.94
C THR A 81 -2.17 0.38 -5.49
N GLY A 82 -1.28 0.05 -6.43
CA GLY A 82 0.01 -0.56 -6.11
C GLY A 82 0.93 0.37 -5.29
N LEU A 83 0.99 1.65 -5.63
CA LEU A 83 1.77 2.64 -4.85
C LEU A 83 1.20 2.79 -3.44
N SER A 84 -0.12 2.88 -3.33
CA SER A 84 -0.79 3.00 -2.05
C SER A 84 -0.64 1.74 -1.19
N ALA A 85 -0.48 0.57 -1.78
CA ALA A 85 -0.18 -0.67 -1.06
C ALA A 85 1.25 -0.69 -0.47
N ILE A 86 2.19 -0.06 -1.16
CA ILE A 86 3.59 0.05 -0.74
C ILE A 86 3.76 1.13 0.36
N CYS A 87 3.01 2.23 0.25
CA CYS A 87 3.15 3.41 1.12
C CYS A 87 3.14 3.09 2.63
N PRO A 88 2.18 2.34 3.19
CA PRO A 88 2.11 2.11 4.63
C PRO A 88 3.39 1.52 5.22
N LEU A 89 3.99 0.51 4.57
CA LEU A 89 5.20 -0.10 5.10
C LEU A 89 6.40 0.85 4.99
N ILE A 90 6.60 1.47 3.82
CA ILE A 90 7.73 2.40 3.60
C ILE A 90 7.64 3.59 4.56
N PHE A 91 6.48 4.23 4.65
CA PHE A 91 6.30 5.41 5.49
C PHE A 91 6.30 5.08 6.99
N SER A 92 5.94 3.86 7.39
CA SER A 92 6.13 3.40 8.77
C SER A 92 7.61 3.23 9.12
N ILE A 93 8.42 2.70 8.20
CA ILE A 93 9.89 2.62 8.37
C ILE A 93 10.48 4.04 8.46
N LEU A 94 10.07 4.94 7.56
CA LEU A 94 10.51 6.34 7.57
C LEU A 94 10.11 7.07 8.85
N HIS A 95 8.88 6.85 9.34
CA HIS A 95 8.43 7.41 10.62
C HIS A 95 9.38 7.01 11.76
N ASN A 96 9.69 5.73 11.88
CA ASN A 96 10.60 5.25 12.94
C ASN A 96 12.03 5.77 12.77
N LEU A 97 12.51 5.84 11.53
CA LEU A 97 13.85 6.37 11.22
C LEU A 97 13.96 7.86 11.60
N PHE A 98 13.01 8.68 11.15
CA PHE A 98 12.99 10.11 11.47
C PHE A 98 12.75 10.37 12.95
N TYR A 99 11.94 9.55 13.62
CA TYR A 99 11.79 9.60 15.07
C TYR A 99 13.12 9.35 15.79
N ALA A 100 13.84 8.28 15.41
CA ALA A 100 15.15 7.98 15.99
C ALA A 100 16.16 9.12 15.73
N LEU A 101 16.16 9.69 14.52
CA LEU A 101 17.00 10.84 14.17
C LEU A 101 16.65 12.09 15.00
N ALA A 102 15.37 12.34 15.28
CA ALA A 102 14.94 13.46 16.14
C ALA A 102 15.52 13.32 17.56
N VAL A 103 15.58 12.10 18.10
CA VAL A 103 16.19 11.81 19.40
C VAL A 103 17.71 11.98 19.36
N VAL A 104 18.38 11.45 18.32
CA VAL A 104 19.84 11.57 18.18
C VAL A 104 20.29 13.02 18.03
N PHE A 105 19.54 13.84 17.29
CA PHE A 105 19.87 15.25 17.03
C PHE A 105 19.11 16.22 17.94
N GLN A 106 18.72 15.79 19.14
CA GLN A 106 17.92 16.59 20.08
C GLN A 106 18.54 17.95 20.44
N ASP A 107 19.88 18.04 20.40
CA ASP A 107 20.65 19.24 20.73
C ASP A 107 20.76 20.24 19.57
N ILE A 108 20.48 19.82 18.34
CA ILE A 108 20.49 20.67 17.15
C ILE A 108 19.05 21.08 16.82
N THR A 109 18.61 22.22 17.36
CA THR A 109 17.21 22.70 17.30
C THR A 109 16.58 22.61 15.92
N LEU A 110 17.25 23.09 14.86
CA LEU A 110 16.71 23.08 13.50
C LEU A 110 16.51 21.64 12.98
N LEU A 111 17.50 20.77 13.22
CA LEU A 111 17.47 19.39 12.74
C LEU A 111 16.43 18.57 13.50
N ARG A 112 16.30 18.78 14.82
CA ARG A 112 15.24 18.19 15.62
C ARG A 112 13.85 18.53 15.08
N TYR A 113 13.54 19.82 14.88
CA TYR A 113 12.22 20.23 14.36
C TYR A 113 11.94 19.67 12.97
N LEU A 114 12.96 19.62 12.10
CA LEU A 114 12.81 19.00 10.78
C LEU A 114 12.48 17.50 10.90
N MET A 115 13.18 16.76 11.75
CA MET A 115 12.93 15.33 11.96
C MET A 115 11.57 15.08 12.64
N GLU A 116 11.17 15.94 13.58
CA GLU A 116 9.84 15.93 14.21
C GLU A 116 8.72 16.04 13.16
N PHE A 117 8.85 17.04 12.28
CA PHE A 117 7.91 17.22 11.18
C PHE A 117 7.90 16.02 10.23
N LEU A 118 9.07 15.52 9.82
CA LEU A 118 9.18 14.42 8.86
C LEU A 118 8.63 13.11 9.42
N HIS A 119 8.87 12.78 10.69
CA HIS A 119 8.30 11.57 11.28
C HIS A 119 6.78 11.70 11.40
N GLY A 120 6.26 12.86 11.80
CA GLY A 120 4.82 13.11 11.88
C GLY A 120 4.13 13.03 10.53
N PHE A 121 4.70 13.67 9.51
CA PHE A 121 4.18 13.62 8.15
C PHE A 121 4.20 12.20 7.56
N SER A 122 5.29 11.47 7.79
CA SER A 122 5.41 10.07 7.35
C SER A 122 4.34 9.19 8.01
N PHE A 123 4.08 9.39 9.31
CA PHE A 123 3.01 8.68 10.00
C PHE A 123 1.63 8.94 9.38
N LEU A 124 1.32 10.21 9.05
CA LEU A 124 0.05 10.57 8.42
C LEU A 124 -0.12 9.94 7.04
N ILE A 125 0.94 9.89 6.23
CA ILE A 125 0.88 9.20 4.93
C ILE A 125 0.65 7.70 5.13
N SER A 126 1.36 7.07 6.07
CA SER A 126 1.21 5.64 6.33
C SER A 126 -0.21 5.28 6.81
N LEU A 127 -0.71 6.04 7.79
CA LEU A 127 -1.98 5.75 8.48
C LEU A 127 -3.20 6.16 7.66
N ILE A 128 -3.13 7.27 6.93
CA ILE A 128 -4.30 7.88 6.28
C ILE A 128 -4.12 7.89 4.76
N GLY A 129 -3.02 8.46 4.28
CA GLY A 129 -2.78 8.67 2.85
C GLY A 129 -2.79 7.37 2.04
N GLY A 130 -2.02 6.37 2.46
CA GLY A 130 -1.95 5.05 1.84
C GLY A 130 -3.31 4.36 1.80
N PRO A 131 -3.99 4.15 2.93
CA PRO A 131 -5.31 3.49 2.95
C PRO A 131 -6.37 4.19 2.08
N ILE A 132 -6.45 5.52 2.11
CA ILE A 132 -7.40 6.26 1.27
C ILE A 132 -7.05 6.11 -0.22
N GLY A 133 -5.78 6.29 -0.57
CA GLY A 133 -5.31 6.11 -1.94
C GLY A 133 -5.58 4.70 -2.46
N PHE A 134 -5.40 3.69 -1.62
CA PHE A 134 -5.66 2.30 -1.93
C PHE A 134 -7.15 2.07 -2.22
N LEU A 135 -8.05 2.57 -1.37
CA LEU A 135 -9.50 2.45 -1.58
C LEU A 135 -9.94 3.09 -2.89
N ILE A 136 -9.47 4.32 -3.18
CA ILE A 136 -9.79 5.02 -4.43
C ILE A 136 -9.28 4.21 -5.64
N GLY A 137 -8.03 3.75 -5.58
CA GLY A 137 -7.40 2.96 -6.64
C GLY A 137 -8.16 1.67 -6.90
N ILE A 138 -8.40 0.86 -5.86
CA ILE A 138 -8.95 -0.47 -6.01
C ILE A 138 -10.41 -0.46 -6.47
N ILE A 139 -11.25 0.42 -5.89
CA ILE A 139 -12.65 0.56 -6.29
C ILE A 139 -12.72 1.02 -7.74
N GLY A 140 -11.94 2.04 -8.11
CA GLY A 140 -11.89 2.53 -9.49
C GLY A 140 -11.42 1.47 -10.49
N SER A 141 -10.37 0.72 -10.15
CA SER A 141 -9.84 -0.37 -10.98
C SER A 141 -10.87 -1.46 -11.19
N ILE A 142 -11.56 -1.90 -10.12
CA ILE A 142 -12.59 -2.94 -10.19
C ILE A 142 -13.75 -2.47 -11.08
N MET A 143 -14.28 -1.26 -10.87
CA MET A 143 -15.38 -0.71 -11.67
C MET A 143 -15.05 -0.66 -13.17
N LEU A 144 -13.85 -0.19 -13.54
CA LEU A 144 -13.43 -0.14 -14.93
C LEU A 144 -13.24 -1.52 -15.56
N LEU A 145 -12.67 -2.48 -14.81
CA LEU A 145 -12.51 -3.85 -15.29
C LEU A 145 -13.86 -4.54 -15.54
N PHE A 146 -14.87 -4.27 -14.71
CA PHE A 146 -16.23 -4.78 -14.95
C PHE A 146 -16.89 -4.11 -16.16
N LYS A 147 -16.66 -2.81 -16.38
CA LYS A 147 -17.18 -2.10 -17.55
C LYS A 147 -16.59 -2.66 -18.85
N GLU A 148 -15.28 -2.94 -18.89
CA GLU A 148 -14.61 -3.54 -20.06
C GLU A 148 -15.13 -4.95 -20.40
N LYS A 149 -15.61 -5.73 -19.41
CA LYS A 149 -16.15 -7.08 -19.66
C LYS A 149 -17.58 -7.09 -20.22
N LYS A 150 -18.34 -6.02 -20.01
CA LYS A 150 -19.75 -5.90 -20.43
C LYS A 150 -19.90 -5.24 -21.81
N SER A 151 -18.88 -4.53 -22.26
CA SER A 151 -18.79 -3.93 -23.60
C SER A 151 -18.21 -4.90 -24.60
#